data_AF-A0A9X3PWY9-F1
#
_entry.id   AF-A0A9X3PWY9-F1
#
_cell.length_a   1.000
_cell.length_b   1.000
_cell.length_c   1.000
_cell.angle_alpha   90.00
_cell.angle_beta   90.00
_cell.angle_gamma   90.00
#
_symmetry.space_group_name_H-M   'P 1'
#
loop_
_entity.id
_entity.type
_entity.pdbx_description
1 polymer ?
#
loop_
_entity_poly.entity_id
_entity_poly.type
_entity_poly.pdbx_seq_one_letter_code
_entity_poly.pdbx_strand_id
1 'polypeptide(L)'
;LPPPSGPPRVIKPTHELLGEILLRAGRPKEAGRQFAISLKRHPNRARSLLGAARAAAQSGDRRGAVDVYSQLLEVWAQADAEMPELHEVREYVAQAGEKVG
;
A
#
# COMPACT_ATOMS: atom_id res chain seq x y z
N LEU A 1 -13.93 -19.64 -26.04
CA LEU A 1 -14.25 -18.30 -26.59
C LEU A 1 -12.96 -17.52 -26.70
N PRO A 2 -12.67 -16.85 -27.82
CA PRO A 2 -11.52 -15.96 -27.90
C PRO A 2 -11.67 -14.79 -26.91
N PRO A 3 -10.58 -14.21 -26.40
CA PRO A 3 -10.65 -13.02 -25.56
C PRO A 3 -11.32 -11.88 -26.36
N PRO A 4 -12.13 -11.03 -25.70
CA PRO A 4 -12.78 -9.91 -26.37
C PRO A 4 -11.73 -9.02 -27.03
N SER A 5 -11.91 -8.76 -28.33
CA SER A 5 -11.03 -7.88 -29.11
C SER A 5 -11.45 -6.43 -28.89
N GLY A 6 -10.75 -5.77 -27.96
CA GLY A 6 -10.92 -4.35 -27.66
C GLY A 6 -10.06 -3.95 -26.46
N PRO A 7 -9.63 -2.69 -26.34
CA PRO A 7 -8.87 -2.26 -25.17
C PRO A 7 -9.68 -2.52 -23.89
N PRO A 8 -9.05 -3.00 -22.81
CA PRO A 8 -9.76 -3.30 -21.58
C PRO A 8 -10.50 -2.07 -21.07
N ARG A 9 -11.72 -2.28 -20.56
CA ARG A 9 -12.55 -1.21 -20.01
C ARG A 9 -11.80 -0.54 -18.85
N VAL A 10 -11.42 0.73 -19.03
CA VAL A 10 -10.68 1.50 -18.03
C VAL A 10 -11.64 1.95 -16.93
N ILE A 11 -11.42 1.47 -15.71
CA ILE A 11 -12.14 1.95 -14.52
C ILE A 11 -11.40 3.19 -14.00
N LYS A 12 -12.05 4.36 -14.04
CA LYS A 12 -11.51 5.64 -13.56
C LYS A 12 -12.31 6.13 -12.33
N PRO A 13 -11.65 6.72 -11.31
CA PRO A 13 -10.21 6.66 -11.05
C PRO A 13 -9.76 5.21 -10.78
N THR A 14 -8.45 4.94 -10.95
CA THR A 14 -7.91 3.64 -10.54
C THR A 14 -8.08 3.47 -9.02
N HIS A 15 -8.19 2.22 -8.55
CA HIS A 15 -8.33 1.96 -7.12
C HIS A 15 -7.15 2.49 -6.29
N GLU A 16 -5.92 2.48 -6.83
CA GLU A 16 -4.75 3.13 -6.20
C GLU A 16 -4.99 4.62 -5.97
N LEU A 17 -5.39 5.37 -7.01
CA LEU A 17 -5.63 6.80 -6.91
C LEU A 17 -6.81 7.13 -5.96
N LEU A 18 -7.88 6.34 -6.02
CA LEU A 18 -8.99 6.51 -5.08
C LEU A 18 -8.55 6.26 -3.63
N GLY A 19 -7.68 5.26 -3.41
CA GLY A 19 -7.07 5.01 -2.10
C GLY A 19 -6.28 6.20 -1.58
N GLU A 20 -5.43 6.80 -2.43
CA GLU A 20 -4.66 8.00 -2.08
C GLU A 20 -5.57 9.18 -1.70
N ILE A 21 -6.62 9.42 -2.47
CA ILE A 21 -7.60 10.49 -2.19
C ILE A 21 -8.32 10.24 -0.86
N LEU A 22 -8.74 8.99 -0.60
CA LEU A 22 -9.41 8.63 0.65
C LEU A 22 -8.49 8.77 1.86
N LEU A 23 -7.20 8.45 1.74
CA LEU A 23 -6.21 8.71 2.79
C LEU A 23 -6.10 10.20 3.08
N ARG A 24 -5.93 11.03 2.05
CA ARG A 24 -5.87 12.51 2.22
C ARG A 24 -7.15 13.07 2.85
N ALA A 25 -8.29 12.42 2.61
CA ALA A 25 -9.58 12.78 3.20
C ALA A 25 -9.80 12.22 4.62
N GLY A 26 -8.80 11.59 5.25
CA GLY A 26 -8.95 11.02 6.60
C GLY A 26 -9.86 9.79 6.67
N ARG A 27 -9.99 9.05 5.57
CA ARG A 27 -10.84 7.84 5.45
C ARG A 27 -10.00 6.56 5.30
N PRO A 28 -9.14 6.22 6.27
CA PRO A 28 -8.12 5.18 6.11
C PRO A 28 -8.71 3.79 5.88
N LYS A 29 -9.79 3.42 6.58
CA LYS A 29 -10.47 2.13 6.38
C LYS A 29 -11.00 1.96 4.95
N GLU A 30 -11.40 3.05 4.32
CA GLU A 30 -11.92 3.03 2.95
C GLU A 30 -10.80 2.99 1.93
N ALA A 31 -9.73 3.76 2.18
CA ALA A 31 -8.52 3.70 1.39
C ALA A 31 -7.91 2.29 1.37
N GLY A 32 -7.81 1.64 2.53
CA GLY A 32 -7.32 0.26 2.64
C GLY A 32 -8.10 -0.72 1.75
N ARG A 33 -9.43 -0.58 1.66
CA ARG A 33 -10.24 -1.40 0.73
C ARG A 33 -9.87 -1.17 -0.73
N GLN A 34 -9.60 0.08 -1.13
CA GLN A 34 -9.21 0.39 -2.50
C GLN A 34 -7.82 -0.13 -2.82
N PHE A 35 -6.85 0.03 -1.91
CA PHE A 35 -5.52 -0.54 -2.10
C PHE A 35 -5.55 -2.07 -2.15
N ALA A 36 -6.37 -2.74 -1.34
CA ALA A 36 -6.56 -4.18 -1.43
C ALA A 36 -7.09 -4.62 -2.81
N ILE A 37 -8.04 -3.90 -3.40
CA ILE A 37 -8.51 -4.17 -4.76
C ILE A 37 -7.40 -3.92 -5.79
N SER A 38 -6.61 -2.85 -5.62
CA SER A 38 -5.46 -2.59 -6.49
C SER A 38 -4.43 -3.71 -6.44
N LEU A 39 -4.10 -4.21 -5.25
CA LEU A 39 -3.09 -5.25 -5.04
C LEU A 39 -3.55 -6.63 -5.52
N LYS A 40 -4.86 -6.91 -5.48
CA LYS A 40 -5.42 -8.12 -6.11
C LYS A 40 -5.18 -8.15 -7.63
N ARG A 41 -5.19 -6.99 -8.29
CA ARG A 41 -4.96 -6.88 -9.75
C ARG A 41 -3.49 -6.75 -10.10
N HIS A 42 -2.73 -6.07 -9.24
CA HIS A 42 -1.32 -5.79 -9.41
C HIS A 42 -0.58 -6.11 -8.11
N PRO A 43 -0.27 -7.40 -7.87
CA PRO A 43 0.51 -7.80 -6.71
C PRO A 43 1.84 -7.04 -6.67
N ASN A 44 2.33 -6.71 -5.48
CA ASN A 44 3.60 -6.00 -5.27
C ASN A 44 3.70 -4.60 -5.92
N ARG A 45 2.58 -3.98 -6.28
CA ARG A 45 2.55 -2.56 -6.70
C ARG A 45 2.98 -1.68 -5.51
N ALA A 46 4.22 -1.19 -5.53
CA ALA A 46 4.84 -0.46 -4.42
C ALA A 46 3.99 0.71 -3.89
N ARG A 47 3.41 1.53 -4.79
CA ARG A 47 2.52 2.64 -4.39
C ARG A 47 1.28 2.17 -3.64
N SER A 48 0.62 1.10 -4.12
CA SER A 48 -0.53 0.53 -3.43
C SER A 48 -0.17 -0.15 -2.10
N LEU A 49 1.02 -0.76 -1.99
CA LEU A 49 1.52 -1.29 -0.72
C LEU A 49 1.77 -0.18 0.30
N LEU A 50 2.45 0.90 -0.10
CA LEU A 50 2.69 2.06 0.75
C LEU A 50 1.38 2.66 1.24
N GLY A 51 0.42 2.86 0.33
CA GLY A 51 -0.91 3.34 0.68
C GLY A 51 -1.67 2.40 1.62
N ALA A 52 -1.62 1.09 1.38
CA ALA A 52 -2.26 0.09 2.24
C ALA A 52 -1.65 0.09 3.66
N ALA A 53 -0.33 0.16 3.78
CA ALA A 53 0.35 0.22 5.07
C ALA A 53 0.00 1.49 5.86
N ARG A 54 0.02 2.66 5.20
CA ARG A 54 -0.42 3.94 5.79
C ARG A 54 -1.89 3.88 6.22
N ALA A 55 -2.75 3.28 5.41
CA ALA A 55 -4.17 3.10 5.75
C ALA A 55 -4.38 2.18 6.96
N ALA A 56 -3.63 1.08 7.06
CA ALA A 56 -3.65 0.20 8.22
C ALA A 56 -3.19 0.97 9.47
N ALA A 57 -2.06 1.67 9.41
CA ALA A 57 -1.51 2.46 10.50
C ALA A 57 -2.49 3.53 11.00
N GLN A 58 -3.05 4.34 10.10
CA GLN A 58 -4.02 5.40 10.43
C GLN A 58 -5.37 4.87 10.93
N SER A 59 -5.71 3.61 10.63
CA SER A 59 -6.92 2.98 11.15
C SER A 59 -6.74 2.22 12.46
N GLY A 60 -5.52 2.20 13.00
CA GLY A 60 -5.16 1.50 14.25
C GLY A 60 -4.79 0.03 14.06
N ASP A 61 -4.79 -0.50 12.83
CA ASP A 61 -4.33 -1.86 12.54
C ASP A 61 -2.80 -1.90 12.45
N ARG A 62 -2.16 -1.84 13.62
CA ARG A 62 -0.69 -1.82 13.72
C ARG A 62 -0.06 -3.08 13.14
N ARG A 63 -0.64 -4.25 13.39
CA ARG A 63 -0.11 -5.53 12.89
C ARG A 63 -0.18 -5.56 11.37
N GLY A 64 -1.33 -5.25 10.78
CA GLY A 64 -1.49 -5.19 9.32
C GLY A 64 -0.56 -4.15 8.68
N ALA A 65 -0.32 -3.02 9.34
CA ALA A 65 0.65 -2.03 8.86
C ALA A 65 2.07 -2.59 8.79
N VAL A 66 2.53 -3.28 9.85
CA VAL A 66 3.86 -3.91 9.89
C VAL A 66 4.00 -4.98 8.81
N ASP A 67 2.99 -5.82 8.63
CA ASP A 67 3.01 -6.89 7.63
C ASP A 67 3.18 -6.32 6.21
N VAL A 68 2.38 -5.29 5.87
CA VAL A 68 2.43 -4.65 4.54
C VAL A 68 3.69 -3.81 4.34
N TYR A 69 4.17 -3.10 5.37
CA TYR A 69 5.43 -2.37 5.31
C TYR A 69 6.63 -3.32 5.13
N SER A 70 6.62 -4.46 5.81
CA SER A 70 7.66 -5.49 5.66
C SER A 70 7.68 -6.04 4.22
N GLN A 71 6.51 -6.35 3.65
CA GLN A 71 6.42 -6.73 2.24
C GLN A 71 6.94 -5.64 1.30
N LEU A 72 6.67 -4.36 1.60
CA LEU A 72 7.19 -3.25 0.81
C LEU A 72 8.72 -3.13 0.89
N LEU A 73 9.34 -3.44 2.03
CA LEU A 73 10.81 -3.50 2.13
C LEU A 73 11.40 -4.57 1.21
N GLU A 74 10.75 -5.72 1.08
CA GLU A 74 11.18 -6.76 0.12
C GLU A 74 11.10 -6.26 -1.32
N VAL A 75 10.01 -5.57 -1.68
CA VAL A 75 9.84 -4.95 -3.01
C VAL A 75 10.86 -3.84 -3.26
N TRP A 76 11.27 -3.12 -2.22
CA TRP A 76 12.25 -2.03 -2.26
C TRP A 76 13.65 -2.44 -1.79
N ALA A 77 14.01 -3.73 -1.90
CA ALA A 77 15.33 -4.22 -1.48
C ALA A 77 16.51 -3.48 -2.14
N GLN A 78 16.29 -2.89 -3.33
CA GLN A 78 17.29 -2.13 -4.10
C GLN A 78 16.85 -0.70 -4.39
N ALA A 79 15.90 -0.14 -3.64
CA ALA A 79 15.52 1.25 -3.79
C ALA A 79 16.64 2.21 -3.34
N ASP A 80 16.65 3.42 -3.90
CA ASP A 80 17.59 4.47 -3.49
C ASP A 80 17.46 4.75 -1.98
N ALA A 81 18.60 4.74 -1.28
CA ALA A 81 18.63 4.91 0.17
C ALA A 81 18.05 6.26 0.65
N GLU A 82 18.14 7.28 -0.20
CA GLU A 82 17.68 8.65 0.09
C GLU A 82 16.17 8.85 -0.10
N MET A 83 15.42 7.83 -0.53
CA MET A 83 13.97 7.92 -0.70
C MET A 83 13.28 8.16 0.64
N PRO A 84 12.56 9.29 0.84
CA PRO A 84 11.93 9.61 2.13
C PRO A 84 10.93 8.54 2.60
N GLU A 85 10.18 7.95 1.67
CA GLU A 85 9.25 6.87 1.99
C GLU A 85 9.98 5.61 2.45
N LEU A 86 11.17 5.29 1.92
CA LEU A 86 11.95 4.14 2.39
C LEU A 86 12.35 4.31 3.86
N HIS A 87 12.68 5.54 4.27
CA HIS A 87 12.94 5.87 5.66
C HIS A 87 11.69 5.66 6.53
N GLU A 88 10.53 6.19 6.12
CA GLU A 88 9.25 5.96 6.82
C GLU A 88 8.97 4.46 7.04
N VAL A 89 9.12 3.65 5.99
CA VAL A 89 8.87 2.19 6.06
C VAL A 89 9.81 1.53 7.07
N ARG A 90 11.11 1.83 7.02
CA ARG A 90 12.13 1.25 7.92
C ARG A 90 11.87 1.63 9.37
N GLU A 91 11.57 2.89 9.63
CA GLU A 91 11.28 3.38 10.97
C GLU A 91 10.03 2.71 11.57
N TYR A 92 8.95 2.59 10.79
CA TYR A 92 7.72 1.98 11.27
C TYR A 92 7.92 0.51 11.68
N VAL A 93 8.65 -0.25 10.87
CA VAL A 93 8.96 -1.67 11.15
C VAL A 93 9.90 -1.80 12.35
N ALA A 94 10.94 -0.97 12.47
CA ALA A 94 11.84 -0.96 13.62
C ALA A 94 11.12 -0.69 14.95
N GLN A 95 10.29 0.37 15.00
CA GLN A 95 9.49 0.72 16.18
C GLN A 95 8.46 -0.35 16.55
N ALA A 96 8.06 -1.20 15.61
CA ALA A 96 7.20 -2.34 15.90
C ALA A 96 7.93 -3.47 16.61
N GLY A 97 9.18 -3.76 16.24
CA GLY A 97 10.02 -4.76 16.88
C GLY A 97 10.42 -4.39 18.31
N GLU A 98 10.72 -3.11 18.57
CA GLU A 98 11.14 -2.64 19.89
C GLU A 98 10.05 -2.71 20.96
N LYS A 99 8.76 -2.64 20.58
CA LYS A 99 7.64 -2.69 21.55
C LYS A 99 7.22 -4.12 21.92
N VAL A 100 7.89 -5.13 21.37
CA VAL A 100 7.62 -6.56 21.63
C VAL A 100 8.73 -7.21 22.47
N GLY A 101 9.88 -6.54 22.63
CA GLY A 101 10.97 -6.94 23.53
C GLY A 101 10.86 -6.27 24.89
#